data_AF-A0A1Y1IDR5-F1
#
_entry.id   AF-A0A1Y1IDR5-F1
#
_cell.length_a   1.000
_cell.length_b   1.000
_cell.length_c   1.000
_cell.angle_alpha   90.00
_cell.angle_beta   90.00
_cell.angle_gamma   90.00
#
_symmetry.space_group_name_H-M   'P 1'
#
loop_
_entity.id
_entity.type
_entity.pdbx_description
1 polymer ?
#
loop_
_entity_poly.entity_id
_entity_poly.type
_entity_poly.pdbx_seq_one_letter_code
_entity_poly.pdbx_strand_id
1 'polypeptide(L)'
;MVGQSRASYHPKATPRFYMKEEEIAVSVTKMTSAKTRFHFLAAQTMLKRQQCLVSCKLGSLSKADATAFKERIEAEYRVHMTLDGLPIATVRVLTKDGVPYKAYDQGYPIGFKALDATGVEHFFLYNHLRFYVLYYKETYDAELGQIVGFEVEPLSAKHKYEAPWNAEAPLLSTCNPMTMTFVMPGDMPQALEMGEEIIFTYDVVWMVSDIPWARRWDTYLLKESTQN
;
A
#
# COMPACT_ATOMS: atom_id res chain seq x y z
N MET A 1 12.26 -4.37 1.27
CA MET A 1 11.01 -4.01 1.89
C MET A 1 11.03 -4.13 3.42
N VAL A 2 12.04 -3.64 4.18
CA VAL A 2 11.76 -3.30 5.60
C VAL A 2 11.20 -1.88 5.54
N GLY A 3 9.87 -1.77 5.55
CA GLY A 3 9.21 -0.51 5.87
C GLY A 3 8.98 -0.49 7.37
N GLN A 4 9.46 0.55 8.05
CA GLN A 4 8.89 0.88 9.36
C GLN A 4 7.49 1.43 9.09
N SER A 5 6.47 0.58 9.27
CA SER A 5 5.09 1.04 9.33
C SER A 5 4.88 1.75 10.66
N ARG A 6 5.12 3.06 10.68
CA ARG A 6 4.60 3.91 11.75
C ARG A 6 3.18 4.27 11.38
N ALA A 7 2.23 4.00 12.27
CA ALA A 7 0.92 4.60 12.17
C ALA A 7 0.98 6.00 12.77
N SER A 8 0.60 7.01 11.99
CA SER A 8 0.51 8.39 12.46
C SER A 8 -0.92 8.91 12.31
N TYR A 9 -1.31 9.71 13.29
CA TYR A 9 -2.67 10.14 13.56
C TYR A 9 -3.05 11.43 12.81
N HIS A 10 -4.34 11.57 12.44
CA HIS A 10 -4.91 12.77 11.82
C HIS A 10 -5.49 13.73 12.89
N PRO A 11 -5.25 15.06 12.87
CA PRO A 11 -5.45 15.98 14.01
C PRO A 11 -6.85 16.14 14.64
N LYS A 12 -7.90 15.40 14.24
CA LYS A 12 -9.31 15.69 14.57
C LYS A 12 -9.99 14.78 15.63
N ALA A 13 -9.35 13.72 16.12
CA ALA A 13 -9.85 12.83 17.17
C ALA A 13 -9.16 13.02 18.56
N THR A 14 -9.90 13.58 19.50
CA THR A 14 -9.48 13.88 20.89
C THR A 14 -8.75 12.70 21.58
N PRO A 15 -7.59 12.91 22.23
CA PRO A 15 -6.74 11.83 22.71
C PRO A 15 -7.22 11.26 24.05
N ARG A 16 -7.55 9.96 24.10
CA ARG A 16 -7.44 9.17 25.33
C ARG A 16 -6.18 8.30 25.23
N PHE A 17 -5.12 8.84 25.82
CA PHE A 17 -3.95 8.14 26.36
C PHE A 17 -3.56 6.80 25.72
N TYR A 18 -2.63 6.81 24.76
CA TYR A 18 -1.65 5.73 24.64
C TYR A 18 -0.27 6.31 24.28
N MET A 19 0.57 6.38 25.30
CA MET A 19 2.03 6.39 25.18
C MET A 19 2.49 4.93 25.13
N LYS A 20 3.53 4.66 24.32
CA LYS A 20 4.29 3.41 24.19
C LYS A 20 3.92 2.56 22.97
N GLU A 21 4.66 2.83 21.89
CA GLU A 21 5.19 1.85 20.92
C GLU A 21 4.52 0.46 20.91
N GLU A 22 3.33 0.35 20.30
CA GLU A 22 2.84 -0.93 19.79
C GLU A 22 3.15 -1.00 18.30
N GLU A 23 4.35 -1.52 17.97
CA GLU A 23 4.69 -1.91 16.61
C GLU A 23 3.99 -3.24 16.28
N ILE A 24 3.05 -3.24 15.34
CA ILE A 24 2.70 -4.48 14.63
C ILE A 24 3.82 -4.73 13.62
N ALA A 25 4.73 -5.64 13.98
CA ALA A 25 5.82 -6.04 13.10
C ALA A 25 5.28 -6.96 11.98
N VAL A 26 4.89 -6.37 10.85
CA VAL A 26 4.74 -7.10 9.59
C VAL A 26 6.13 -7.18 8.96
N SER A 27 6.80 -8.33 9.12
CA SER A 27 8.16 -8.51 8.60
C SER A 27 8.14 -8.64 7.07
N VAL A 28 8.57 -7.58 6.39
CA VAL A 28 8.81 -7.61 4.94
C VAL A 28 10.31 -7.36 4.70
N THR A 29 10.92 -8.09 3.77
CA THR A 29 12.39 -8.24 3.67
C THR A 29 13.03 -7.10 2.88
N LYS A 30 13.94 -6.35 3.52
CA LYS A 30 14.83 -5.19 3.15
C LYS A 30 15.01 -4.78 1.66
N MET A 31 14.91 -3.48 1.40
CA MET A 31 15.20 -2.81 0.11
C MET A 31 15.74 -1.44 0.52
N THR A 32 17.04 -1.36 0.69
CA THR A 32 17.75 -0.11 0.85
C THR A 32 18.49 0.11 -0.46
N SER A 33 17.98 0.99 -1.33
CA SER A 33 18.83 1.54 -2.38
C SER A 33 19.53 2.76 -1.79
N ALA A 34 20.83 2.66 -1.56
CA ALA A 34 21.68 3.81 -1.28
C ALA A 34 22.03 4.58 -2.58
N LYS A 35 21.48 4.16 -3.73
CA LYS A 35 21.70 4.78 -5.03
C LYS A 35 20.38 5.35 -5.55
N THR A 36 20.30 6.68 -5.53
CA THR A 36 19.19 7.49 -6.09
C THR A 36 19.07 7.36 -7.61
N ARG A 37 20.08 6.77 -8.27
CA ARG A 37 20.13 6.48 -9.71
C ARG A 37 20.28 4.99 -9.93
N PHE A 38 19.49 4.43 -10.84
CA PHE A 38 19.60 3.03 -11.25
C PHE A 38 19.74 2.93 -12.78
N HIS A 39 20.50 1.93 -13.23
CA HIS A 39 20.70 1.67 -14.65
C HIS A 39 19.60 0.75 -15.19
N PHE A 40 18.95 1.11 -16.29
CA PHE A 40 17.82 0.37 -16.85
C PHE A 40 18.18 -1.07 -17.23
N LEU A 41 19.34 -1.29 -17.85
CA LEU A 41 19.81 -2.64 -18.20
C LEU A 41 20.03 -3.51 -16.96
N ALA A 42 20.57 -2.95 -15.87
CA ALA A 42 20.74 -3.68 -14.60
C ALA A 42 19.42 -3.85 -13.84
N ALA A 43 18.46 -2.93 -14.05
CA ALA A 43 17.15 -2.94 -13.43
C ALA A 43 16.07 -3.67 -14.27
N GLN A 44 16.40 -4.26 -15.43
CA GLN A 44 15.44 -4.94 -16.30
C GLN A 44 14.64 -6.02 -15.57
N THR A 45 15.25 -6.72 -14.61
CA THR A 45 14.55 -7.67 -13.72
C THR A 45 13.63 -6.98 -12.72
N MET A 46 13.99 -5.79 -12.23
CA MET A 46 13.20 -5.00 -11.27
C MET A 46 12.02 -4.29 -11.95
N LEU A 47 12.21 -3.84 -13.20
CA LEU A 47 11.23 -3.11 -14.02
C LEU A 47 10.18 -4.01 -14.66
N LYS A 48 10.38 -5.33 -14.62
CA LYS A 48 9.31 -6.27 -14.94
C LYS A 48 8.18 -6.06 -13.93
N ARG A 49 6.96 -5.98 -14.45
CA ARG A 49 5.76 -5.92 -13.59
C ARG A 49 5.75 -7.17 -12.72
N GLN A 50 5.82 -6.97 -11.41
CA GLN A 50 5.68 -8.05 -10.44
C GLN A 50 4.26 -8.00 -9.91
N GLN A 51 3.55 -9.11 -9.96
CA GLN A 51 2.15 -9.18 -9.54
C GLN A 51 1.93 -10.37 -8.63
N CYS A 52 1.00 -10.23 -7.69
CA CYS A 52 0.60 -11.28 -6.77
C CYS A 52 1.76 -11.85 -5.94
N LEU A 53 2.71 -11.00 -5.57
CA LEU A 53 3.78 -11.40 -4.67
C LEU A 53 3.22 -11.55 -3.27
N VAL A 54 3.39 -12.73 -2.68
CA VAL A 54 3.00 -12.97 -1.29
C VAL A 54 4.08 -12.38 -0.38
N SER A 55 3.66 -11.47 0.50
CA SER A 55 4.54 -10.82 1.47
C SER A 55 4.67 -11.66 2.73
N CYS A 56 3.55 -11.95 3.37
CA CYS A 56 3.50 -12.74 4.58
C CYS A 56 2.10 -13.32 4.81
N LYS A 57 2.04 -14.26 5.74
CA LYS A 57 0.79 -14.84 6.23
C LYS A 57 0.66 -14.58 7.72
N LEU A 58 -0.45 -13.97 8.11
CA LEU A 58 -0.89 -13.92 9.48
C LEU A 58 -1.85 -15.09 9.69
N GLY A 59 -1.53 -15.93 10.68
CA GLY A 59 -2.37 -17.07 11.03
C GLY A 59 -3.77 -16.65 11.51
N SER A 60 -4.57 -17.63 11.95
CA SER A 60 -5.91 -17.37 12.47
C SER A 60 -5.93 -16.25 13.51
N LEU A 61 -6.69 -15.20 13.22
CA LEU A 61 -6.84 -14.06 14.12
C LEU A 61 -7.45 -14.50 15.44
N SER A 62 -6.84 -14.08 16.55
CA SER A 62 -7.51 -14.14 17.83
C SER A 62 -8.62 -13.07 17.89
N LYS A 63 -9.52 -13.20 18.88
CA LYS A 63 -10.52 -12.16 19.15
C LYS A 63 -9.86 -10.81 19.45
N ALA A 64 -8.74 -10.83 20.18
CA ALA A 64 -7.99 -9.62 20.51
C ALA A 64 -7.39 -8.97 19.27
N ASP A 65 -6.81 -9.75 18.34
CA ASP A 65 -6.26 -9.23 17.09
C ASP A 65 -7.33 -8.59 16.23
N ALA A 66 -8.47 -9.27 16.05
CA ALA A 66 -9.59 -8.75 15.27
C ALA A 66 -10.14 -7.45 15.86
N THR A 67 -10.31 -7.38 17.19
CA THR A 67 -10.72 -6.13 17.87
C THR A 67 -9.69 -5.03 17.67
N ALA A 68 -8.40 -5.32 17.84
CA ALA A 68 -7.35 -4.33 17.73
C ALA A 68 -7.21 -3.79 16.28
N PHE A 69 -7.49 -4.59 15.25
CA PHE A 69 -7.57 -4.07 13.88
C PHE A 69 -8.79 -3.15 13.69
N LYS A 70 -9.96 -3.53 14.20
CA LYS A 70 -11.19 -2.74 14.10
C LYS A 70 -11.03 -1.37 14.76
N GLU A 71 -10.53 -1.33 15.99
CA GLU A 71 -10.28 -0.08 16.72
C GLU A 71 -9.32 0.85 15.95
N ARG A 72 -8.31 0.29 15.29
CA ARG A 72 -7.38 1.08 14.46
C ARG A 72 -8.02 1.59 13.17
N ILE A 73 -8.91 0.82 12.56
CA ILE A 73 -9.71 1.27 11.40
C ILE A 73 -10.64 2.42 11.82
N GLU A 74 -11.32 2.29 12.97
CA GLU A 74 -12.17 3.35 13.51
C GLU A 74 -11.40 4.61 13.86
N ALA A 75 -10.18 4.46 14.38
CA ALA A 75 -9.27 5.56 14.68
C ALA A 75 -8.53 6.11 13.44
N GLU A 76 -8.94 5.71 12.23
CA GLU A 76 -8.39 6.15 10.95
C GLU A 76 -6.87 5.96 10.82
N TYR A 77 -6.33 4.89 11.40
CA TYR A 77 -4.90 4.61 11.31
C TYR A 77 -4.49 4.40 9.86
N ARG A 78 -3.37 5.04 9.51
CA ARG A 78 -2.74 4.92 8.18
C ARG A 78 -1.38 4.27 8.30
N VAL A 79 -1.06 3.41 7.35
CA VAL A 79 0.27 2.81 7.21
C VAL A 79 1.14 3.77 6.41
N HIS A 80 2.30 4.11 6.97
CA HIS A 80 3.32 4.88 6.28
C HIS A 80 4.49 3.98 5.84
N MET A 81 4.99 4.21 4.63
CA MET A 81 6.18 3.56 4.08
C MET A 81 7.00 4.61 3.33
N THR A 82 8.28 4.33 3.09
CA THR A 82 9.15 5.21 2.32
C THR A 82 9.94 4.44 1.27
N LEU A 83 10.21 5.09 0.14
CA LEU A 83 11.07 4.58 -0.93
C LEU A 83 11.93 5.73 -1.47
N ASP A 84 13.26 5.57 -1.42
CA ASP A 84 14.23 6.60 -1.83
C ASP A 84 13.99 7.99 -1.16
N GLY A 85 13.53 7.93 0.10
CA GLY A 85 13.18 9.10 0.91
C GLY A 85 11.77 9.65 0.67
N LEU A 86 11.07 9.22 -0.38
CA LEU A 86 9.70 9.67 -0.66
C LEU A 86 8.70 8.87 0.19
N PRO A 87 7.69 9.53 0.79
CA PRO A 87 6.64 8.82 1.48
C PRO A 87 5.71 8.14 0.47
N ILE A 88 5.15 6.99 0.85
CA ILE A 88 4.05 6.38 0.13
C ILE A 88 2.83 7.28 0.19
N ALA A 89 2.09 7.40 -0.90
CA ALA A 89 0.85 8.15 -0.94
C ALA A 89 -0.27 7.41 -1.68
N THR A 90 -1.49 7.56 -1.17
CA THR A 90 -2.70 7.22 -1.91
C THR A 90 -3.04 8.40 -2.84
N VAL A 91 -3.25 8.11 -4.12
CA VAL A 91 -3.64 9.14 -5.09
C VAL A 91 -5.16 9.29 -5.09
N ARG A 92 -5.63 10.52 -4.96
CA ARG A 92 -7.04 10.89 -5.16
C ARG A 92 -7.15 11.77 -6.38
N VAL A 93 -8.13 11.48 -7.23
CA VAL A 93 -8.50 12.38 -8.32
C VAL A 93 -9.59 13.30 -7.79
N LEU A 94 -9.26 14.58 -7.67
CA LEU A 94 -10.18 15.63 -7.27
C LEU A 94 -10.49 16.51 -8.48
N THR A 95 -11.58 17.27 -8.42
CA THR A 95 -11.95 18.21 -9.47
C THR A 95 -11.92 19.62 -8.89
N LYS A 96 -11.16 20.52 -9.50
CA LYS A 96 -11.15 21.95 -9.19
C LYS A 96 -11.45 22.73 -10.46
N ASP A 97 -12.46 23.59 -10.40
CA ASP A 97 -12.91 24.40 -11.54
C ASP A 97 -13.22 23.57 -12.81
N GLY A 98 -13.75 22.35 -12.62
CA GLY A 98 -14.04 21.41 -13.72
C GLY A 98 -12.82 20.67 -14.27
N VAL A 99 -11.61 20.96 -13.78
CA VAL A 99 -10.37 20.29 -14.18
C VAL A 99 -9.98 19.23 -13.16
N PRO A 100 -9.78 17.96 -13.57
CA PRO A 100 -9.30 16.93 -12.66
C PRO A 100 -7.82 17.17 -12.33
N TYR A 101 -7.48 17.06 -11.04
CA TYR A 101 -6.11 17.09 -10.54
C TYR A 101 -5.89 15.96 -9.55
N LYS A 102 -4.63 15.53 -9.41
CA LYS A 102 -4.23 14.54 -8.43
C LYS A 102 -3.93 15.21 -7.09
N ALA A 103 -4.57 14.75 -6.02
CA ALA A 103 -4.20 15.01 -4.64
C ALA A 103 -3.54 13.76 -4.05
N TYR A 104 -2.64 13.95 -3.09
CA TYR A 104 -1.82 12.88 -2.52
C TYR A 104 -2.00 12.86 -1.00
N ASP A 105 -2.62 11.80 -0.52
CA ASP A 105 -2.74 11.56 0.92
C ASP A 105 -1.59 10.67 1.36
N GLN A 106 -0.81 11.12 2.35
CA GLN A 106 0.30 10.34 2.86
C GLN A 106 -0.18 9.03 3.50
N GLY A 107 0.50 7.92 3.19
CA GLY A 107 0.11 6.60 3.66
C GLY A 107 -1.16 6.06 3.01
N TYR A 108 -1.63 4.92 3.50
CA TYR A 108 -2.91 4.32 3.13
C TYR A 108 -3.63 3.82 4.39
N PRO A 109 -4.98 3.83 4.45
CA PRO A 109 -5.71 3.32 5.61
C PRO A 109 -5.45 1.83 5.82
N ILE A 110 -5.47 1.36 7.06
CA ILE A 110 -5.28 -0.08 7.38
C ILE A 110 -6.41 -0.93 6.77
N GLY A 111 -7.62 -0.39 6.73
CA GLY A 111 -8.81 -1.09 6.28
C GLY A 111 -9.96 -0.12 6.05
N PHE A 112 -11.16 -0.67 5.92
CA PHE A 112 -12.38 0.11 5.76
C PHE A 112 -13.56 -0.59 6.46
N LYS A 113 -14.62 0.17 6.68
CA LYS A 113 -15.90 -0.33 7.17
C LYS A 113 -16.96 -0.21 6.07
N ALA A 114 -17.84 -1.19 5.98
CA ALA A 114 -18.99 -1.15 5.07
C ALA A 114 -20.24 -1.69 5.77
N LEU A 115 -21.39 -1.14 5.39
CA LEU A 115 -22.68 -1.62 5.85
C LEU A 115 -23.17 -2.72 4.92
N ASP A 116 -23.71 -3.80 5.47
CA ASP A 116 -24.44 -4.78 4.69
C ASP A 116 -25.88 -4.30 4.39
N ALA A 117 -26.64 -5.13 3.67
CA ALA A 117 -28.04 -4.85 3.30
C ALA A 117 -28.98 -4.70 4.52
N THR A 118 -28.57 -5.20 5.69
CA THR A 118 -29.32 -5.10 6.95
C THR A 118 -28.92 -3.90 7.80
N GLY A 119 -27.91 -3.14 7.38
CA GLY A 119 -27.37 -1.99 8.11
C GLY A 119 -26.37 -2.38 9.20
N VAL A 120 -25.85 -3.61 9.20
CA VAL A 120 -24.79 -4.03 10.13
C VAL A 120 -23.43 -3.62 9.57
N GLU A 121 -22.60 -2.99 10.41
CA GLU A 121 -21.23 -2.62 10.06
C GLU A 121 -20.31 -3.85 10.07
N HIS A 122 -19.58 -4.01 8.97
CA HIS A 122 -18.52 -5.00 8.80
C HIS A 122 -17.19 -4.31 8.55
N PHE A 123 -16.11 -4.92 9.06
CA PHE A 123 -14.76 -4.38 8.95
C PHE A 123 -13.91 -5.26 8.05
N PHE A 124 -13.17 -4.61 7.17
CA PHE A 124 -12.34 -5.26 6.16
C PHE A 124 -10.93 -4.69 6.18
N LEU A 125 -9.95 -5.54 5.94
CA LEU A 125 -8.54 -5.17 5.90
C LEU A 125 -8.07 -4.97 4.46
N TYR A 126 -7.24 -3.95 4.23
CA TYR A 126 -6.47 -3.86 2.99
C TYR A 126 -5.23 -4.77 3.09
N ASN A 127 -5.31 -5.94 2.47
CA ASN A 127 -4.27 -6.96 2.49
C ASN A 127 -3.60 -7.20 1.13
N HIS A 128 -4.02 -6.52 0.06
CA HIS A 128 -3.32 -6.49 -1.22
C HIS A 128 -2.89 -5.06 -1.54
N LEU A 129 -1.60 -4.81 -1.75
CA LEU A 129 -1.09 -3.46 -2.05
C LEU A 129 -0.54 -3.39 -3.46
N ARG A 130 -1.11 -2.56 -4.31
CA ARG A 130 -0.52 -2.27 -5.61
C ARG A 130 0.33 -1.02 -5.51
N PHE A 131 1.64 -1.21 -5.55
CA PHE A 131 2.61 -0.13 -5.55
C PHE A 131 2.86 0.36 -6.96
N TYR A 132 2.86 1.68 -7.13
CA TYR A 132 3.36 2.32 -8.33
C TYR A 132 4.63 3.09 -8.01
N VAL A 133 5.73 2.71 -8.64
CA VAL A 133 7.03 3.39 -8.52
C VAL A 133 7.24 4.22 -9.77
N LEU A 134 7.14 5.53 -9.60
CA LEU A 134 7.28 6.50 -10.67
C LEU A 134 8.75 6.86 -10.79
N TYR A 135 9.27 6.84 -12.02
CA TYR A 135 10.65 7.19 -12.28
C TYR A 135 10.78 8.15 -13.46
N TYR A 136 11.72 9.08 -13.34
CA TYR A 136 12.12 9.99 -14.39
C TYR A 136 13.29 9.37 -15.17
N LYS A 137 13.25 9.45 -16.50
CA LYS A 137 14.37 9.04 -17.36
C LYS A 137 15.28 10.25 -17.59
N GLU A 138 16.57 10.12 -17.32
CA GLU A 138 17.51 11.21 -17.56
C GLU A 138 17.59 11.52 -19.06
N THR A 139 17.62 12.81 -19.41
CA THR A 139 17.65 13.28 -20.82
C THR A 139 19.00 13.06 -21.49
N TYR A 140 20.09 13.08 -20.70
CA TYR A 140 21.46 12.92 -21.19
C TYR A 140 21.94 11.47 -21.16
N ASP A 141 21.24 10.60 -20.43
CA ASP A 141 21.52 9.18 -20.35
C ASP A 141 20.19 8.42 -20.21
N ALA A 142 19.68 7.96 -21.35
CA ALA A 142 18.43 7.21 -21.42
C ALA A 142 18.51 5.85 -20.70
N GLU A 143 19.70 5.43 -20.27
CA GLU A 143 19.95 4.23 -19.49
C GLU A 143 19.88 4.48 -17.97
N LEU A 144 19.68 5.73 -17.52
CA LEU A 144 19.54 6.07 -16.10
C LEU A 144 18.12 6.53 -15.70
N GLY A 145 17.62 5.92 -14.63
CA GLY A 145 16.34 6.26 -14.01
C GLY A 145 16.50 6.79 -12.59
N GLN A 146 15.64 7.73 -12.20
CA GLN A 146 15.55 8.27 -10.83
C GLN A 146 14.13 8.14 -10.29
N ILE A 147 13.98 7.71 -9.04
CA ILE A 147 12.65 7.59 -8.41
C ILE A 147 12.12 8.98 -8.08
N VAL A 148 10.92 9.27 -8.58
CA VAL A 148 10.24 10.58 -8.44
C VAL A 148 8.85 10.47 -7.83
N GLY A 149 8.34 9.26 -7.62
CA GLY A 149 7.07 9.06 -6.92
C GLY A 149 6.93 7.63 -6.41
N PHE A 150 6.19 7.50 -5.31
CA PHE A 150 5.82 6.27 -4.66
C PHE A 150 4.35 6.35 -4.27
N GLU A 151 3.52 5.68 -5.07
CA GLU A 151 2.07 5.67 -4.92
C GLU A 151 1.58 4.27 -4.54
N VAL A 152 0.40 4.20 -3.93
CA VAL A 152 -0.24 2.93 -3.57
C VAL A 152 -1.73 2.97 -3.83
N GLU A 153 -2.23 1.86 -4.36
CA GLU A 153 -3.65 1.51 -4.42
C GLU A 153 -3.89 0.34 -3.46
N PRO A 154 -4.50 0.58 -2.29
CA PRO A 154 -4.83 -0.48 -1.35
C PRO A 154 -6.08 -1.23 -1.80
N LEU A 155 -6.01 -2.56 -1.83
CA LEU A 155 -7.09 -3.48 -2.20
C LEU A 155 -7.30 -4.52 -1.10
N SER A 156 -8.51 -5.07 -1.05
CA SER A 156 -8.90 -6.08 -0.07
C SER A 156 -9.35 -7.33 -0.82
N ALA A 157 -8.77 -8.47 -0.45
CA ALA A 157 -9.05 -9.74 -1.10
C ALA A 157 -9.02 -10.89 -0.09
N LYS A 158 -10.14 -11.63 -0.01
CA LYS A 158 -10.22 -12.89 0.71
C LYS A 158 -9.51 -13.97 -0.09
N HIS A 159 -8.21 -14.09 0.13
CA HIS A 159 -7.36 -14.99 -0.63
C HIS A 159 -7.72 -16.45 -0.41
N LYS A 160 -7.65 -17.24 -1.49
CA LYS A 160 -7.86 -18.69 -1.45
C LYS A 160 -6.64 -19.40 -1.95
N TYR A 161 -6.31 -20.50 -1.29
CA TYR A 161 -5.23 -21.38 -1.72
C TYR A 161 -5.61 -22.12 -3.00
N GLU A 162 -4.65 -22.22 -3.91
CA GLU A 162 -4.73 -23.12 -5.06
C GLU A 162 -4.16 -24.50 -4.71
N ALA A 163 -3.14 -24.52 -3.85
CA ALA A 163 -2.49 -25.71 -3.32
C ALA A 163 -2.22 -25.52 -1.81
N PRO A 164 -1.90 -26.60 -1.06
CA PRO A 164 -1.51 -26.48 0.34
C PRO A 164 -0.41 -25.44 0.55
N TRP A 165 -0.47 -24.72 1.66
CA TRP A 165 0.43 -23.61 1.95
C TRP A 165 1.91 -24.03 1.85
N ASN A 166 2.65 -23.33 0.99
CA ASN A 166 4.10 -23.43 0.88
C ASN A 166 4.69 -22.05 1.18
N ALA A 167 5.54 -21.94 2.20
CA ALA A 167 6.14 -20.67 2.61
C ALA A 167 7.16 -20.12 1.61
N GLU A 168 7.77 -20.98 0.79
CA GLU A 168 8.77 -20.59 -0.22
C GLU A 168 8.12 -20.18 -1.55
N ALA A 169 7.04 -20.85 -1.92
CA ALA A 169 6.32 -20.62 -3.17
C ALA A 169 4.79 -20.75 -2.95
N PRO A 170 4.16 -19.79 -2.25
CA PRO A 170 2.73 -19.83 -1.99
C PRO A 170 1.93 -19.64 -3.29
N LEU A 171 0.90 -20.48 -3.48
CA LEU A 171 0.02 -20.46 -4.65
C LEU A 171 -1.41 -20.11 -4.25
N LEU A 172 -1.92 -19.01 -4.81
CA LEU A 172 -3.24 -18.47 -4.51
C LEU A 172 -4.12 -18.43 -5.74
N SER A 173 -5.30 -19.03 -5.70
CA SER A 173 -6.25 -19.03 -6.83
C SER A 173 -6.86 -17.64 -7.08
N THR A 174 -6.83 -16.76 -6.07
CA THR A 174 -7.31 -15.38 -6.15
C THR A 174 -6.25 -14.38 -6.63
N CYS A 175 -4.98 -14.78 -6.70
CA CYS A 175 -3.89 -13.92 -7.14
C CYS A 175 -2.73 -14.79 -7.64
N ASN A 176 -2.72 -15.06 -8.94
CA ASN A 176 -1.75 -15.91 -9.58
C ASN A 176 -1.35 -15.32 -10.95
N PRO A 177 -0.08 -14.93 -11.13
CA PRO A 177 0.38 -14.34 -12.38
C PRO A 177 0.45 -15.35 -13.53
N MET A 178 0.59 -16.66 -13.24
CA MET A 178 0.64 -17.72 -14.27
C MET A 178 -0.73 -17.94 -14.92
N THR A 179 -1.81 -17.82 -14.15
CA THR A 179 -3.18 -17.94 -14.64
C THR A 179 -3.80 -16.58 -14.99
N MET A 180 -3.01 -15.51 -14.95
CA MET A 180 -3.46 -14.12 -15.14
C MET A 180 -4.62 -13.71 -14.22
N THR A 181 -4.62 -14.24 -13.00
CA THR A 181 -5.62 -13.90 -11.98
C THR A 181 -5.04 -12.83 -11.06
N PHE A 182 -5.67 -11.66 -11.02
CA PHE A 182 -5.20 -10.51 -10.26
C PHE A 182 -6.29 -10.01 -9.33
N VAL A 183 -5.89 -9.38 -8.22
CA VAL A 183 -6.84 -8.70 -7.34
C VAL A 183 -7.36 -7.44 -8.00
N MET A 184 -8.68 -7.31 -8.02
CA MET A 184 -9.40 -6.20 -8.64
C MET A 184 -10.31 -5.49 -7.62
N PRO A 185 -10.60 -4.19 -7.81
CA PRO A 185 -11.64 -3.52 -7.04
C PRO A 185 -12.98 -4.26 -7.20
N GLY A 186 -13.61 -4.62 -6.07
CA GLY A 186 -14.88 -5.35 -6.05
C GLY A 186 -14.74 -6.86 -5.81
N ASP A 187 -13.52 -7.39 -5.75
CA ASP A 187 -13.29 -8.75 -5.24
C ASP A 187 -13.80 -8.90 -3.80
N MET A 188 -14.06 -10.14 -3.39
CA MET A 188 -14.53 -10.43 -2.04
C MET A 188 -13.50 -9.91 -1.02
N PRO A 189 -13.87 -8.95 -0.14
CA PRO A 189 -12.92 -8.33 0.75
C PRO A 189 -12.53 -9.25 1.92
N GLN A 190 -11.35 -9.01 2.49
CA GLN A 190 -10.84 -9.75 3.65
C GLN A 190 -11.49 -9.23 4.93
N ALA A 191 -12.43 -10.01 5.47
CA ALA A 191 -13.11 -9.70 6.73
C ALA A 191 -12.15 -9.82 7.94
N LEU A 192 -12.41 -9.01 8.96
CA LEU A 192 -11.72 -9.04 10.26
C LEU A 192 -12.58 -9.75 11.31
N GLU A 193 -12.53 -11.08 11.31
CA GLU A 193 -13.26 -11.93 12.25
C GLU A 193 -12.32 -12.91 12.95
N MET A 194 -12.72 -13.38 14.14
CA MET A 194 -11.96 -14.39 14.86
C MET A 194 -11.85 -15.67 14.02
N GLY A 195 -10.64 -16.22 13.90
CA GLY A 195 -10.37 -17.43 13.15
C GLY A 195 -10.01 -17.20 11.67
N GLU A 196 -10.29 -16.01 11.12
CA GLU A 196 -9.88 -15.66 9.76
C GLU A 196 -8.35 -15.67 9.65
N GLU A 197 -7.84 -16.17 8.53
CA GLU A 197 -6.41 -16.11 8.19
C GLU A 197 -6.20 -14.98 7.19
N ILE A 198 -5.13 -14.21 7.35
CA ILE A 198 -4.85 -13.08 6.45
C ILE A 198 -3.58 -13.33 5.67
N ILE A 199 -3.70 -13.33 4.35
CA ILE A 199 -2.56 -13.38 3.46
C ILE A 199 -2.33 -11.97 2.93
N PHE A 200 -1.11 -11.47 3.06
CA PHE A 200 -0.73 -10.17 2.49
C PHE A 200 -0.04 -10.39 1.16
N THR A 201 -0.53 -9.70 0.14
CA THR A 201 0.03 -9.74 -1.21
C THR A 201 0.30 -8.34 -1.74
N TYR A 202 1.10 -8.23 -2.77
CA TYR A 202 1.37 -6.94 -3.42
C TYR A 202 1.75 -7.08 -4.88
N ASP A 203 1.53 -5.99 -5.60
CA ASP A 203 1.99 -5.77 -6.96
C ASP A 203 3.02 -4.62 -6.95
N VAL A 204 3.97 -4.66 -7.89
CA VAL A 204 4.89 -3.55 -8.16
C VAL A 204 4.82 -3.20 -9.65
N VAL A 205 4.40 -1.96 -9.91
CA VAL A 205 4.28 -1.39 -11.25
C VAL A 205 5.25 -0.22 -11.37
N TRP A 206 6.17 -0.29 -12.33
CA TRP A 206 7.07 0.82 -12.64
C TRP A 206 6.48 1.68 -13.75
N MET A 207 6.41 2.99 -13.52
CA MET A 207 5.83 3.94 -14.47
C MET A 207 6.83 5.05 -14.79
N VAL A 208 7.00 5.36 -16.07
CA VAL A 208 7.73 6.56 -16.49
C VAL A 208 6.91 7.77 -16.09
N SER A 209 7.57 8.79 -15.55
CA SER A 209 6.96 10.06 -15.17
C SER A 209 7.75 11.22 -15.76
N ASP A 210 7.02 12.27 -16.13
CA ASP A 210 7.60 13.52 -16.64
C ASP A 210 8.00 14.48 -15.50
N ILE A 211 7.77 14.10 -14.24
CA ILE A 211 8.17 14.89 -13.06
C ILE A 211 9.71 14.89 -12.98
N PRO A 212 10.38 16.04 -13.12
CA PRO A 212 11.83 16.10 -12.97
C PRO A 212 12.22 15.73 -11.54
N TRP A 213 13.34 15.02 -11.37
CA TRP A 213 13.79 14.56 -10.06
C TRP A 213 13.91 15.68 -9.00
N ALA A 214 14.34 16.89 -9.40
CA ALA A 214 14.43 18.03 -8.50
C ALA A 214 13.08 18.46 -7.88
N ARG A 215 11.95 18.11 -8.52
CA ARG A 215 10.59 18.48 -8.13
C ARG A 215 9.81 17.32 -7.50
N ARG A 216 10.47 16.19 -7.23
CA ARG A 216 9.82 14.97 -6.72
C ARG A 216 9.11 15.12 -5.38
N TRP A 217 9.51 16.11 -4.58
CA TRP A 217 8.87 16.42 -3.30
C TRP A 217 7.64 17.32 -3.44
N ASP A 218 7.54 18.11 -4.52
CA ASP A 218 6.44 19.07 -4.72
C ASP A 218 5.09 18.38 -4.55
N THR A 219 4.93 17.21 -5.19
CA THR A 219 3.72 16.38 -5.14
C THR A 219 3.24 16.03 -3.72
N TYR A 220 4.16 15.90 -2.78
CA TYR A 220 3.88 15.52 -1.39
C TYR A 220 3.76 16.73 -0.44
N LEU A 221 4.20 17.91 -0.90
CA LEU A 221 4.20 19.15 -0.12
C LEU A 221 3.03 20.06 -0.45
N LEU A 222 2.29 19.77 -1.52
CA LEU A 222 1.04 20.45 -1.87
C LEU A 222 -0.02 20.18 -0.79
N LYS A 223 0.02 20.97 0.29
CA LYS A 223 -1.11 21.12 1.20
C LYS A 223 -2.17 21.91 0.46
N GLU A 224 -3.40 21.42 0.43
CA GLU A 224 -4.53 22.32 0.24
C GLU A 224 -4.47 23.33 1.39
N SER A 225 -4.00 24.55 1.10
CA SER A 225 -4.26 25.67 1.97
C SER A 225 -5.77 25.87 1.94
N THR A 226 -6.47 25.38 2.95
CA THR A 226 -7.80 25.84 3.29
C THR A 226 -7.68 27.33 3.58
N GLN A 227 -7.89 28.15 2.55
CA GLN A 227 -8.19 29.56 2.73
C GLN A 227 -9.65 29.61 3.18
N ASN A 228 -9.80 29.88 4.49
CA ASN A 228 -10.95 30.37 5.26
C ASN A 228 -12.31 30.42 4.57
#